data_AF-A0A6M8BCH7-F1
#
_entry.id   AF-A0A6M8BCH7-F1
#
_cell.length_a   1.000
_cell.length_b   1.000
_cell.length_c   1.000
_cell.angle_alpha   90.00
_cell.angle_beta   90.00
_cell.angle_gamma   90.00
#
_symmetry.space_group_name_H-M   'P 1'
#
loop_
_entity.id
_entity.type
_entity.pdbx_description
1 polymer ?
#
loop_
_entity_poly.entity_id
_entity_poly.type
_entity_poly.pdbx_seq_one_letter_code
_entity_poly.pdbx_strand_id
1 'polypeptide(L)'
;MEATSAFVGTRNRRGDRLSLGSVAYDRDTQTLAVVFDPPLPPGTTATLALRPRRNPQLDGTYLFRVVAFPPEPDGGSAHGQFLGFGRFHFDRPEFFRWGDRWW
;
A
#
# COMPACT_ATOMS: atom_id res chain seq x y z
N MET A 1 6.56 -5.98 -9.01
CA MET A 1 6.64 -5.51 -7.60
C MET A 1 7.19 -6.66 -6.78
N GLU A 2 8.50 -6.76 -6.56
CA GLU A 2 9.12 -7.96 -5.95
C GLU A 2 9.31 -7.89 -4.43
N ALA A 3 8.86 -6.81 -3.77
CA ALA A 3 9.17 -6.59 -2.36
C ALA A 3 8.01 -5.98 -1.54
N THR A 4 6.77 -6.08 -2.02
CA THR A 4 5.61 -5.87 -1.15
C THR A 4 5.58 -6.99 -0.12
N SER A 5 5.45 -6.65 1.15
CA SER A 5 5.43 -7.63 2.24
C SER A 5 4.38 -7.26 3.27
N ALA A 6 3.90 -8.23 4.03
CA ALA A 6 2.95 -7.99 5.10
C ALA A 6 3.34 -8.73 6.38
N PHE A 7 2.87 -8.22 7.50
CA PHE A 7 3.11 -8.80 8.83
C PHE A 7 2.04 -8.37 9.82
N VAL A 8 1.87 -9.15 10.89
CA VAL A 8 0.94 -8.86 11.98
C VAL A 8 1.45 -7.70 12.84
N GLY A 9 0.53 -6.85 13.29
CA GLY A 9 0.82 -5.73 14.18
C GLY A 9 1.16 -4.45 13.43
N THR A 10 1.92 -3.57 14.09
CA THR A 10 2.25 -2.24 13.59
C THR A 10 3.74 -2.13 13.30
N ARG A 11 4.17 -1.05 12.62
CA ARG A 11 5.59 -0.81 12.31
C ARG A 11 6.52 -0.97 13.52
N ASN A 12 6.08 -0.55 14.71
CA ASN A 12 6.89 -0.59 15.94
C ASN A 12 6.68 -1.87 16.77
N ARG A 13 5.69 -2.70 16.41
CA ARG A 13 5.37 -3.97 17.07
C ARG A 13 5.07 -4.99 15.97
N ARG A 14 6.13 -5.41 15.29
CA ARG A 14 6.07 -6.39 14.20
C ARG A 14 6.01 -7.80 14.79
N GLY A 15 4.93 -8.50 14.50
CA GLY A 15 4.79 -9.94 14.72
C GLY A 15 5.11 -10.73 13.46
N ASP A 16 4.41 -11.85 13.29
CA ASP A 16 4.68 -12.82 12.23
C ASP A 16 4.48 -12.25 10.83
N ARG A 17 5.27 -12.75 9.88
CA ARG A 17 5.13 -12.42 8.47
C ARG A 17 3.84 -13.05 7.93
N LEU A 18 3.07 -12.26 7.20
CA LEU A 18 1.86 -12.71 6.51
C LEU A 18 2.22 -13.11 5.09
N SER A 19 1.74 -14.29 4.68
CA SER A 19 1.83 -14.75 3.30
C SER A 19 0.89 -13.96 2.40
N LEU A 20 1.40 -13.60 1.22
CA LEU A 20 0.65 -12.93 0.18
C LEU A 20 0.48 -13.90 -0.99
N GLY A 21 -0.73 -13.97 -1.52
CA GLY A 21 -1.02 -14.63 -2.79
C GLY A 21 -0.69 -13.68 -3.94
N SER A 22 -1.72 -13.23 -4.67
CA SER A 22 -1.53 -12.29 -5.77
C SER A 22 -1.26 -10.85 -5.30
N VAL A 23 -0.32 -10.19 -5.96
CA VAL A 23 -0.04 -8.76 -5.81
C VAL A 23 0.02 -8.16 -7.22
N ALA A 24 -0.99 -7.38 -7.57
CA ALA A 24 -1.15 -6.82 -8.91
C ALA A 24 -1.35 -5.30 -8.84
N TYR A 25 -0.69 -4.57 -9.72
CA TYR A 25 -0.86 -3.13 -9.87
C TYR A 25 -1.38 -2.81 -11.25
N ASP A 26 -2.56 -2.22 -11.29
CA ASP A 26 -3.16 -1.65 -12.48
C ASP A 26 -2.75 -0.18 -12.58
N ARG A 27 -2.05 0.16 -13.66
CA ARG A 27 -1.54 1.51 -13.90
C ARG A 27 -2.63 2.46 -14.40
N ASP A 28 -3.65 1.94 -15.07
CA ASP A 28 -4.69 2.74 -15.73
C ASP A 28 -5.71 3.20 -14.67
N THR A 29 -6.00 2.33 -13.70
CA THR A 29 -6.85 2.65 -12.54
C THR A 29 -6.07 3.05 -11.28
N GLN A 30 -4.73 3.07 -11.35
CA GLN A 30 -3.82 3.33 -10.23
C GLN A 30 -4.11 2.50 -8.97
N THR A 31 -4.56 1.25 -9.17
CA THR A 31 -5.04 0.37 -8.09
C THR A 31 -4.03 -0.73 -7.81
N LEU A 32 -3.69 -0.90 -6.53
CA LEU A 32 -2.92 -2.04 -6.04
C LEU A 32 -3.86 -3.05 -5.39
N ALA A 33 -4.02 -4.22 -6.02
CA ALA A 33 -4.74 -5.36 -5.47
C ALA A 33 -3.77 -6.31 -4.77
N VAL A 34 -4.09 -6.68 -3.52
CA VAL A 34 -3.30 -7.62 -2.71
C VAL A 34 -4.25 -8.66 -2.14
N VAL A 35 -3.94 -9.93 -2.37
CA VAL A 35 -4.64 -11.06 -1.76
C VAL A 35 -3.78 -11.65 -0.64
N PHE A 36 -4.38 -11.79 0.53
CA PHE A 36 -3.79 -12.57 1.63
C PHE A 36 -4.16 -14.03 1.43
N ASP A 37 -3.16 -14.91 1.45
CA ASP A 37 -3.34 -16.35 1.34
C ASP A 37 -2.48 -17.06 2.41
N PRO A 38 -3.10 -17.55 3.50
CA PRO A 38 -4.55 -17.63 3.74
C PRO A 38 -5.20 -16.26 4.06
N PRO A 39 -6.54 -16.13 3.96
CA PRO A 39 -7.26 -14.93 4.35
C PRO A 39 -6.99 -14.52 5.81
N LEU A 40 -6.99 -13.22 6.07
CA LEU A 40 -6.77 -12.71 7.43
C LEU A 40 -8.00 -12.96 8.32
N PRO A 41 -7.80 -13.49 9.54
CA PRO A 41 -8.89 -13.61 10.51
C PRO A 41 -9.47 -12.23 10.88
N PRO A 42 -10.79 -12.13 11.13
CA PRO A 42 -11.41 -10.92 11.64
C PRO A 42 -10.72 -10.40 12.92
N GLY A 43 -10.60 -9.08 13.04
CA GLY A 43 -9.94 -8.44 14.20
C GLY A 43 -8.40 -8.40 14.12
N THR A 44 -7.79 -9.00 13.10
CA THR A 44 -6.33 -8.96 12.91
C THR A 44 -5.87 -7.56 12.52
N THR A 45 -4.93 -7.00 13.29
CA THR A 45 -4.17 -5.83 12.85
C THR A 45 -3.02 -6.29 11.96
N ALA A 46 -3.02 -5.90 10.70
CA ALA A 46 -1.96 -6.22 9.75
C ALA A 46 -1.35 -4.94 9.15
N THR A 47 -0.05 -4.98 8.88
CA THR A 47 0.66 -3.93 8.15
C THR A 47 1.07 -4.44 6.78
N LEU A 48 0.65 -3.74 5.72
CA LEU A 48 1.12 -3.94 4.35
C LEU A 48 2.23 -2.93 4.03
N ALA A 49 3.45 -3.40 3.90
CA ALA A 49 4.60 -2.60 3.52
C ALA A 49 4.73 -2.54 2.00
N LEU A 50 4.47 -1.36 1.43
CA LEU A 50 4.59 -1.10 0.00
C LEU A 50 6.02 -0.69 -0.34
N ARG A 51 6.62 -1.36 -1.34
CA ARG A 51 7.94 -0.98 -1.87
C ARG A 51 7.81 -0.63 -3.37
N PRO A 52 7.48 0.63 -3.70
CA PRO A 52 7.45 1.06 -5.09
C PRO A 52 8.85 0.97 -5.71
N ARG A 53 8.94 0.64 -7.00
CA ARG A 53 10.24 0.57 -7.70
C ARG A 53 10.86 1.95 -7.95
N ARG A 54 10.02 2.98 -8.11
CA ARG A 54 10.43 4.37 -8.28
C ARG A 54 9.52 5.26 -7.47
N ASN A 55 10.08 6.30 -6.86
CA ASN A 55 9.27 7.39 -6.31
C ASN A 55 8.48 8.09 -7.43
N PRO A 56 7.32 8.68 -7.10
CA PRO A 56 6.56 9.46 -8.07
C PRO A 56 7.37 10.64 -8.61
N GLN A 57 7.03 11.10 -9.82
CA GLN A 57 7.71 12.25 -10.45
C GLN A 57 7.38 13.57 -9.77
N LEU A 58 6.17 13.68 -9.21
CA LEU A 58 5.72 14.86 -8.49
C LEU A 58 5.92 14.63 -6.99
N ASP A 59 6.46 15.64 -6.33
CA ASP A 59 6.50 15.73 -4.88
C ASP A 59 5.09 15.95 -4.29
N GLY A 60 4.97 15.73 -2.98
CA GLY A 60 3.76 16.01 -2.22
C GLY A 60 3.16 14.81 -1.52
N THR A 61 1.88 14.96 -1.13
CA THR A 61 1.13 13.98 -0.35
C THR A 61 0.26 13.10 -1.24
N TYR A 62 0.48 11.80 -1.17
CA TYR A 62 -0.29 10.78 -1.88
C TYR A 62 -1.21 10.07 -0.89
N LEU A 63 -2.52 10.07 -1.21
CA LEU A 63 -3.55 9.41 -0.43
C LEU A 63 -3.97 8.11 -1.12
N PHE A 64 -3.93 7.01 -0.37
CA PHE A 64 -4.32 5.68 -0.81
C PHE A 64 -5.63 5.32 -0.15
N ARG A 65 -6.71 5.23 -0.94
CA ARG A 65 -7.99 4.71 -0.45
C ARG A 65 -7.82 3.21 -0.19
N VAL A 66 -8.03 2.76 1.04
CA VAL A 66 -7.93 1.35 1.40
C VAL A 66 -9.32 0.76 1.49
N VAL A 67 -9.55 -0.30 0.70
CA VAL A 67 -10.79 -1.08 0.70
C VAL A 67 -10.42 -2.54 0.90
N ALA A 68 -11.07 -3.21 1.84
CA ALA A 68 -10.92 -4.64 2.08
C ALA A 68 -12.14 -5.39 1.56
N PHE A 69 -11.91 -6.56 0.98
CA PHE A 69 -12.96 -7.45 0.50
C PHE A 69 -12.86 -8.75 1.29
N PRO A 70 -13.96 -9.23 1.90
CA PRO A 70 -13.97 -10.55 2.52
C PRO A 70 -13.78 -11.63 1.45
N PRO A 71 -13.14 -12.77 1.79
CA PRO A 71 -13.19 -13.95 0.94
C PRO A 71 -14.65 -14.39 0.80
N GLU A 72 -15.09 -14.66 -0.42
CA GLU A 72 -16.46 -15.13 -0.65
C GLU A 72 -16.54 -16.65 -0.41
N PRO A 73 -17.51 -17.13 0.37
CA PRO A 73 -17.74 -18.56 0.51
C PRO A 73 -18.28 -19.21 -0.78
N ASP A 74 -19.16 -18.51 -1.53
CA ASP A 74 -20.02 -19.15 -2.56
C ASP A 74 -20.14 -18.36 -3.90
N GLY A 75 -19.17 -17.49 -4.23
CA GLY A 75 -19.18 -16.75 -5.52
C GLY A 75 -20.22 -15.63 -5.61
N GLY A 76 -20.50 -14.97 -4.49
CA GLY A 76 -21.35 -13.78 -4.43
C GLY A 76 -20.67 -12.53 -4.99
N SER A 77 -21.10 -11.35 -4.54
CA SER A 77 -20.35 -10.11 -4.78
C SER A 77 -19.92 -9.54 -3.43
N ALA A 78 -18.63 -9.62 -3.14
CA ALA A 78 -18.04 -9.10 -1.92
C ALA A 78 -18.21 -7.58 -1.90
N HIS A 79 -19.03 -7.10 -0.98
CA HIS A 79 -19.11 -5.67 -0.70
C HIS A 79 -17.80 -5.22 -0.05
N GLY A 80 -17.06 -4.38 -0.76
CA GLY A 80 -15.81 -3.82 -0.25
C GLY A 80 -16.05 -2.88 0.93
N GLN A 81 -15.35 -3.12 2.04
CA GLN A 81 -15.36 -2.26 3.22
C GLN A 81 -14.27 -1.20 3.11
N PHE A 82 -14.65 0.09 3.16
CA PHE A 82 -13.69 1.18 3.22
C PHE A 82 -13.06 1.27 4.61
N LEU A 83 -11.72 1.18 4.68
CA LEU A 83 -10.96 1.19 5.93
C LEU A 83 -10.29 2.54 6.24
N GLY A 84 -10.28 3.48 5.30
CA GLY A 84 -9.67 4.80 5.44
C GLY A 84 -8.62 5.11 4.38
N PHE A 85 -7.84 6.16 4.62
CA PHE A 85 -6.75 6.59 3.75
C PHE A 85 -5.37 6.30 4.35
N GLY A 86 -4.51 5.66 3.57
CA GLY A 86 -3.07 5.63 3.81
C GLY A 86 -2.40 6.86 3.21
N ARG A 87 -1.33 7.37 3.82
CA ARG A 87 -0.63 8.57 3.36
C ARG A 87 0.85 8.32 3.18
N PHE A 88 1.39 8.69 2.01
CA PHE A 88 2.82 8.81 1.79
C PHE A 88 3.18 10.24 1.36
N HIS A 89 4.29 10.75 1.91
CA HIS A 89 4.84 12.03 1.54
C HIS A 89 6.16 11.81 0.80
N PHE A 90 6.32 12.47 -0.34
CA PHE A 90 7.55 12.45 -1.10
C PHE A 90 8.06 13.87 -1.26
N ASP A 91 9.25 14.13 -0.72
CA ASP A 91 9.91 15.42 -0.85
C ASP A 91 10.74 15.48 -2.13
N ARG A 92 10.77 16.65 -2.76
CA ARG A 92 11.68 16.90 -3.88
C ARG A 92 13.10 17.02 -3.32
N PRO A 93 14.11 16.27 -3.84
CA PRO A 93 15.46 16.35 -3.30
C PRO A 93 16.04 17.77 -3.44
N GLU A 94 16.65 18.28 -2.37
CA GLU A 94 17.12 19.67 -2.22
C GLU A 94 18.21 20.10 -3.23
N PHE A 95 18.82 19.17 -3.95
CA PHE A 95 19.91 19.43 -4.91
C PHE A 95 19.51 20.37 -6.07
N PHE A 96 18.21 20.57 -6.33
CA PHE A 96 17.71 21.48 -7.36
C PHE A 96 17.51 22.93 -6.89
N ARG A 97 17.81 23.28 -5.63
CA ARG A 97 17.69 24.67 -5.12
C ARG A 97 18.93 25.55 -5.31
N TRP A 98 20.01 25.03 -5.86
CA TRP A 98 21.28 25.77 -6.05
C TRP A 98 21.48 26.37 -7.45
N GLY A 99 20.47 26.29 -8.34
CA GLY A 99 20.51 26.91 -9.67
C GLY A 99 20.10 28.39 -9.71
N ASP A 100 19.40 28.88 -8.68
CA ASP A 100 18.65 30.15 -8.78
C ASP A 100 19.24 31.26 -7.90
N ARG A 101 20.58 31.32 -7.80
CA ARG A 101 21.25 32.39 -7.04
C ARG A 101 22.47 32.96 -7.76
N TRP A 102 22.27 33.40 -9.01
CA TRP A 102 23.16 34.33 -9.71
C TRP A 102 22.36 35.23 -10.66
N TRP A 103 21.77 36.29 -10.12
CA TRP A 103 21.68 37.65 -10.67
C TRP A 103 21.09 38.57 -9.60
#